data_AF-A0A821R5G3-F1
#
_entry.id   AF-A0A821R5G3-F1
#
_cell.length_a   1.000
_cell.length_b   1.000
_cell.length_c   1.000
_cell.angle_alpha   90.00
_cell.angle_beta   90.00
_cell.angle_gamma   90.00
#
_symmetry.space_group_name_H-M   'P 1'
#
loop_
_entity.id
_entity.type
_entity.pdbx_description
1 polymer ?
#
loop_
_entity_poly.entity_id
_entity_poly.type
_entity_poly.pdbx_seq_one_letter_code
_entity_poly.pdbx_strand_id
1 'polypeptide(L)'
;FSYMMLYHLDGRNTFTIPDWSEIYVIITVSTMFCEEARRLYREYDTRMIEQGSSIGSPVLTVLTNGFYIMPYFLFYLGLGFRYSSYNESLLTTARLVETFVKLLMNCMYFRIIWALDLELWYLRSLKFVIAVKFLGLKLFMLENMLRDLFAFVYMIFIALTAYGVVSRALILYKQVPFTGRGIFGQIFYEPYWLIYGDVSDKNLLDEIINSDNGSTTGNVAEATATHVLLAFHMLFINILLLSLITAVFTHSVDHVRDNSDFYWRHQRYSFVREYFEGLPLSSPPLIFISHIMLLFLSIRRKCCSKLGRNQVTTENHIPLSKKFTRIFKMIPTNDSQNEQWDSFENVATYSYVRSILDKNEDTVMVNDERSGEIMMAIDSNIAETTVNQQQQQIENFKNELMSTCKSVLMETQRELEDNNLKMKNRLNQMKVSLEWMMDAMARVKMNDPKYPRPKLDSPYTENDISFANQPTTLITNSAE
;
A
#
# COMPACT_ATOMS: atom_id res chain seq x y z
N PHE A 1 -10.24 35.45 -18.82
CA PHE A 1 -11.31 35.79 -19.78
C PHE A 1 -12.57 36.25 -19.06
N SER A 2 -13.10 35.46 -18.14
CA SER A 2 -14.31 35.76 -17.36
C SER A 2 -14.16 36.97 -16.42
N TYR A 3 -12.94 37.24 -15.91
CA TYR A 3 -12.65 38.45 -15.12
C TYR A 3 -12.81 39.75 -15.92
N MET A 4 -12.41 39.76 -17.20
CA MET A 4 -12.60 40.93 -18.07
C MET A 4 -14.08 41.19 -18.35
N MET A 5 -14.88 40.12 -18.49
CA MET A 5 -16.33 40.21 -18.55
C MET A 5 -16.92 40.75 -17.25
N LEU A 6 -16.38 40.31 -16.10
CA LEU A 6 -16.80 40.80 -14.78
C LEU A 6 -16.49 42.29 -14.57
N TYR A 7 -15.32 42.73 -15.00
CA TYR A 7 -14.85 44.12 -14.83
C TYR A 7 -15.70 45.13 -15.62
N HIS A 8 -16.13 44.76 -16.83
CA HIS A 8 -16.97 45.63 -17.66
C HIS A 8 -18.43 45.71 -17.17
N LEU A 9 -18.84 44.88 -16.21
CA LEU A 9 -20.17 44.99 -15.58
C LEU A 9 -20.24 46.02 -14.46
N ASP A 10 -19.10 46.47 -13.94
CA ASP A 10 -19.02 47.43 -12.83
C ASP A 10 -18.95 48.87 -13.34
N GLY A 11 -18.64 49.07 -14.62
CA GLY A 11 -18.51 50.37 -15.27
C GLY A 11 -19.55 50.63 -16.35
N ARG A 12 -20.63 51.34 -15.97
CA ARG A 12 -21.71 51.92 -16.81
C ARG A 12 -22.81 50.96 -17.29
N ASN A 13 -24.04 51.46 -17.17
CA ASN A 13 -25.31 51.02 -17.75
C ASN A 13 -25.31 49.63 -18.40
N THR A 14 -25.97 48.71 -17.70
CA THR A 14 -26.24 47.28 -18.01
C THR A 14 -26.87 46.98 -19.39
N PHE A 15 -27.00 47.97 -20.27
CA PHE A 15 -27.73 47.93 -21.53
C PHE A 15 -26.95 48.46 -22.74
N THR A 16 -25.63 48.65 -22.63
CA THR A 16 -24.83 49.10 -23.79
C THR A 16 -24.26 47.94 -24.61
N ILE A 17 -24.13 48.20 -25.91
CA ILE A 17 -23.50 47.36 -26.95
C ILE A 17 -22.18 46.77 -26.41
N PRO A 18 -21.85 45.50 -26.71
CA PRO A 18 -20.60 44.89 -26.27
C PRO A 18 -19.39 45.69 -26.75
N ASP A 19 -18.50 46.02 -25.82
CA ASP A 19 -17.24 46.70 -26.12
C ASP A 19 -16.32 45.80 -26.98
N TRP A 20 -15.38 46.41 -27.69
CA TRP A 20 -14.38 45.69 -28.50
C TRP A 20 -13.58 44.66 -27.68
N SER A 21 -13.31 44.95 -26.40
CA SER A 21 -12.65 44.05 -25.45
C SER A 21 -13.48 42.78 -25.18
N GLU A 22 -14.79 42.93 -25.03
CA GLU A 22 -15.72 41.81 -24.84
C GLU A 22 -15.82 40.95 -26.10
N ILE A 23 -15.95 41.58 -27.27
CA ILE A 23 -15.96 40.87 -28.56
C ILE A 23 -14.66 40.07 -28.73
N TYR A 24 -13.51 40.65 -28.40
CA TYR A 24 -12.23 39.96 -28.44
C TYR A 24 -12.18 38.72 -27.52
N VAL A 25 -12.69 38.84 -26.29
CA VAL A 25 -12.77 37.72 -25.35
C VAL A 25 -13.69 36.62 -25.87
N ILE A 26 -14.86 36.98 -26.42
CA ILE A 26 -15.81 36.01 -27.00
C ILE A 26 -15.19 35.25 -28.17
N ILE A 27 -14.51 35.95 -29.08
CA ILE A 27 -13.81 35.33 -30.21
C ILE A 27 -12.72 34.38 -29.70
N THR A 28 -11.94 34.80 -28.70
CA THR A 28 -10.84 34.00 -28.14
C THR A 28 -11.34 32.74 -27.42
N VAL A 29 -12.41 32.84 -26.63
CA VAL A 29 -13.00 31.66 -25.97
C VAL A 29 -13.62 30.73 -27.01
N SER A 30 -14.24 31.27 -28.06
CA SER A 30 -14.83 30.47 -29.15
C SER A 30 -13.78 29.73 -29.98
N THR A 31 -12.63 30.35 -30.24
CA THR A 31 -11.52 29.66 -30.92
C THR A 31 -10.91 28.57 -30.06
N MET A 32 -10.76 28.79 -28.75
CA MET A 32 -10.33 27.76 -27.82
C MET A 32 -11.32 26.60 -27.73
N PHE A 33 -12.63 26.87 -27.72
CA PHE A 33 -13.67 25.84 -27.75
C PHE A 33 -13.61 25.00 -29.04
N CYS A 34 -13.41 25.63 -30.20
CA CYS A 34 -13.24 24.94 -31.47
C CYS A 34 -12.02 24.00 -31.49
N GLU A 35 -10.88 24.42 -30.91
CA GLU A 35 -9.72 23.52 -30.77
C GLU A 35 -10.01 22.36 -29.81
N GLU A 36 -10.68 22.59 -28.68
CA GLU A 36 -11.04 21.52 -27.76
C GLU A 36 -12.01 20.51 -28.39
N ALA A 37 -13.03 20.99 -29.12
CA ALA A 37 -13.95 20.14 -29.86
C ALA A 37 -13.23 19.30 -30.93
N ARG A 38 -12.26 19.91 -31.64
CA ARG A 38 -11.43 19.21 -32.63
C ARG A 38 -10.53 18.15 -31.98
N ARG A 39 -9.96 18.46 -30.82
CA ARG A 39 -9.15 17.52 -30.02
C ARG A 39 -9.97 16.31 -29.61
N LEU A 40 -11.16 16.53 -29.05
CA LEU A 40 -12.09 15.47 -28.65
C LEU A 40 -12.51 14.59 -29.83
N TYR A 41 -12.79 15.20 -30.98
CA TYR A 41 -13.13 14.45 -32.20
C TYR A 41 -11.98 13.55 -32.66
N ARG A 42 -10.73 14.03 -32.62
CA ARG A 42 -9.56 13.22 -32.99
C ARG A 42 -9.30 12.09 -31.98
N GLU A 43 -9.46 12.37 -30.69
CA GLU A 43 -9.31 11.34 -29.66
C GLU A 43 -10.36 10.24 -29.83
N TYR A 44 -11.59 10.60 -30.14
CA TYR A 44 -12.66 9.65 -30.46
C TYR A 44 -12.32 8.79 -31.70
N ASP A 45 -11.83 9.42 -32.78
CA ASP A 45 -11.44 8.74 -34.02
C ASP A 45 -10.27 7.75 -33.79
N THR A 46 -9.28 8.15 -33.00
CA THR A 46 -8.12 7.29 -32.65
C THR A 46 -8.54 6.09 -31.82
N ARG A 47 -9.45 6.28 -30.86
CA ARG A 47 -9.98 5.19 -30.02
C ARG A 47 -10.81 4.20 -30.82
N MET A 48 -11.56 4.64 -31.84
CA MET A 48 -12.28 3.72 -32.73
C MET A 48 -11.33 2.82 -33.53
N ILE A 49 -10.12 3.29 -33.85
CA ILE A 49 -9.10 2.49 -34.53
C ILE A 49 -8.41 1.51 -33.56
N GLU A 50 -8.23 1.90 -32.30
CA GLU A 50 -7.57 1.07 -31.26
C GLU A 50 -8.53 0.12 -30.50
N GLN A 51 -9.85 0.34 -30.56
CA GLN A 51 -10.88 -0.49 -29.91
C GLN A 51 -11.17 -1.82 -30.63
N GLY A 52 -10.09 -2.52 -31.01
CA GLY A 52 -10.05 -3.98 -30.99
C GLY A 52 -9.65 -4.55 -29.63
N SER A 53 -9.09 -3.75 -28.70
CA SER A 53 -8.70 -4.27 -27.38
C SER A 53 -8.62 -3.21 -26.27
N SER A 54 -9.29 -3.49 -25.16
CA SER A 54 -9.14 -2.87 -23.84
C SER A 54 -10.03 -1.67 -23.50
N ILE A 55 -11.08 -2.00 -22.74
CA ILE A 55 -12.01 -1.10 -22.07
C ILE A 55 -11.34 -0.63 -20.76
N GLY A 56 -10.52 0.42 -20.84
CA GLY A 56 -10.17 1.23 -19.68
C GLY A 56 -11.32 2.18 -19.34
N SER A 57 -11.69 2.31 -18.06
CA SER A 57 -12.97 2.87 -17.57
C SER A 57 -13.48 4.10 -18.35
N PRO A 58 -14.55 3.98 -19.16
CA PRO A 58 -15.07 5.09 -19.96
C PRO A 58 -15.53 6.26 -19.08
N VAL A 59 -15.97 5.98 -17.85
CA VAL A 59 -16.51 6.96 -16.91
C VAL A 59 -15.48 8.00 -16.49
N LEU A 60 -14.26 7.61 -16.10
CA LEU A 60 -13.24 8.58 -15.64
C LEU A 60 -12.78 9.49 -16.79
N THR A 61 -12.63 8.94 -18.00
CA THR A 61 -12.31 9.75 -19.18
C THR A 61 -13.44 10.73 -19.50
N VAL A 62 -14.70 10.28 -19.44
CA VAL A 62 -15.86 11.14 -19.70
C VAL A 62 -15.94 12.24 -18.64
N LEU A 63 -15.64 11.94 -17.38
CA LEU A 63 -15.62 12.93 -16.30
C LEU A 63 -14.48 13.95 -16.47
N THR A 64 -13.27 13.50 -16.80
CA THR A 64 -12.14 14.41 -17.05
C THR A 64 -12.41 15.29 -18.27
N ASN A 65 -12.91 14.70 -19.37
CA ASN A 65 -13.26 15.46 -20.58
C ASN A 65 -14.41 16.42 -20.31
N GLY A 66 -15.39 16.02 -19.50
CA GLY A 66 -16.44 16.88 -18.98
C GLY A 66 -15.86 18.09 -18.26
N PHE A 67 -14.96 17.90 -17.30
CA PHE A 67 -14.29 18.98 -16.55
C PHE A 67 -13.58 19.98 -17.48
N TYR A 68 -12.95 19.50 -18.56
CA TYR A 68 -12.30 20.38 -19.54
C TYR A 68 -13.28 21.22 -20.37
N ILE A 69 -14.50 20.73 -20.59
CA ILE A 69 -15.55 21.40 -21.38
C ILE A 69 -16.41 22.34 -20.51
N MET A 70 -16.57 22.03 -19.21
CA MET A 70 -17.41 22.79 -18.28
C MET A 70 -17.17 24.32 -18.27
N PRO A 71 -15.93 24.86 -18.30
CA PRO A 71 -15.71 26.31 -18.34
C PRO A 71 -16.33 26.94 -19.60
N TYR A 72 -16.15 26.33 -20.78
CA TYR A 72 -16.73 26.85 -22.01
C TYR A 72 -18.26 26.87 -21.95
N PHE A 73 -18.86 25.81 -21.42
CA PHE A 73 -20.31 25.74 -21.25
C PHE A 73 -20.82 26.83 -20.30
N LEU A 74 -20.19 27.00 -19.14
CA LEU A 74 -20.56 28.04 -18.17
C LEU A 74 -20.34 29.45 -18.71
N PHE A 75 -19.28 29.67 -19.48
CA PHE A 75 -19.02 30.94 -20.16
C PHE A 75 -20.15 31.32 -21.12
N TYR A 76 -20.57 30.40 -22.00
CA TYR A 76 -21.68 30.64 -22.94
C TYR A 76 -23.04 30.72 -22.25
N LEU A 77 -23.24 29.98 -21.17
CA LEU A 77 -24.45 30.06 -20.35
C LEU A 77 -24.57 31.44 -19.68
N GLY A 78 -23.47 31.99 -19.15
CA GLY A 78 -23.42 33.37 -18.66
C GLY A 78 -23.66 34.41 -19.76
N LEU A 79 -23.11 34.19 -20.96
CA LEU A 79 -23.34 35.05 -22.13
C LEU A 79 -24.80 35.01 -22.61
N GLY A 80 -25.43 33.83 -22.61
CA GLY A 80 -26.84 33.66 -22.94
C GLY A 80 -27.76 34.40 -21.97
N PHE A 81 -27.45 34.37 -20.67
CA PHE A 81 -28.18 35.18 -19.69
C PHE A 81 -27.95 36.69 -19.86
N ARG A 82 -26.74 37.11 -20.21
CA ARG A 82 -26.47 38.52 -20.56
C ARG A 82 -27.29 38.97 -21.78
N TYR A 83 -27.32 38.16 -22.84
CA TYR A 83 -28.06 38.45 -24.07
C TYR A 83 -29.58 38.47 -23.86
N SER A 84 -30.10 37.53 -23.07
CA SER A 84 -31.53 37.50 -22.71
C SER A 84 -31.95 38.73 -21.90
N SER A 85 -31.03 39.35 -21.15
CA SER A 85 -31.32 40.57 -20.37
C SER A 85 -31.38 41.82 -21.25
N TYR A 86 -30.73 41.79 -22.42
CA TYR A 86 -30.70 42.90 -23.38
C TYR A 86 -31.98 42.98 -24.24
N ASN A 87 -32.60 41.84 -24.55
CA ASN A 87 -33.80 41.75 -25.41
C ASN A 87 -35.13 41.97 -24.66
N GLU A 88 -35.09 42.38 -23.40
CA GLU A 88 -36.28 42.65 -22.58
C GLU A 88 -37.19 43.76 -23.16
N SER A 89 -36.71 44.53 -24.15
CA SER A 89 -37.49 45.56 -24.85
C SER A 89 -38.32 45.06 -26.05
N LEU A 90 -38.23 43.80 -26.50
CA LEU A 90 -38.89 43.33 -27.74
C LEU A 90 -39.90 42.17 -27.57
N LEU A 91 -39.87 41.39 -26.47
CA LEU A 91 -40.71 40.18 -26.34
C LEU A 91 -41.83 40.31 -25.29
N THR A 92 -42.75 41.24 -25.51
CA THR A 92 -43.95 41.48 -24.68
C THR A 92 -45.11 40.50 -24.98
N THR A 93 -44.92 39.18 -24.91
CA THR A 93 -46.03 38.21 -25.10
C THR A 93 -45.93 36.89 -24.31
N ALA A 94 -45.49 36.86 -23.03
CA ALA A 94 -45.79 35.73 -22.12
C ALA A 94 -45.51 36.02 -20.62
N ARG A 95 -46.53 36.48 -19.87
CA ARG A 95 -46.39 36.89 -18.44
C ARG A 95 -45.92 35.79 -17.46
N LEU A 96 -46.18 34.52 -17.73
CA LEU A 96 -45.76 33.41 -16.84
C LEU A 96 -44.30 33.01 -17.03
N VAL A 97 -43.80 33.05 -18.28
CA VAL A 97 -42.37 32.82 -18.59
C VAL A 97 -41.55 34.02 -18.13
N GLU A 98 -42.07 35.23 -18.27
CA GLU A 98 -41.44 36.47 -17.83
C GLU A 98 -41.11 36.47 -16.33
N THR A 99 -42.00 35.95 -15.48
CA THR A 99 -41.79 35.95 -14.02
C THR A 99 -40.78 34.88 -13.59
N PHE A 100 -40.82 33.69 -14.21
CA PHE A 100 -39.87 32.61 -13.95
C PHE A 100 -38.46 32.93 -14.47
N VAL A 101 -38.39 33.57 -15.64
CA VAL A 101 -37.15 34.08 -16.24
C VAL A 101 -36.62 35.26 -15.42
N LYS A 102 -37.42 36.27 -15.06
CA LYS A 102 -36.99 37.37 -14.16
C LYS A 102 -36.46 36.88 -12.80
N LEU A 103 -37.07 35.84 -12.22
CA LEU A 103 -36.61 35.23 -10.97
C LEU A 103 -35.23 34.54 -11.11
N LEU A 104 -34.96 33.92 -12.27
CA LEU A 104 -33.65 33.38 -12.64
C LEU A 104 -32.66 34.46 -13.13
N MET A 105 -33.15 35.59 -13.64
CA MET A 105 -32.41 36.66 -14.33
C MET A 105 -32.07 37.86 -13.45
N ASN A 106 -32.01 37.71 -12.12
CA ASN A 106 -31.41 38.76 -11.31
C ASN A 106 -29.93 38.94 -11.72
N CYS A 107 -29.50 40.20 -11.91
CA CYS A 107 -28.15 40.55 -12.37
C CYS A 107 -26.99 39.97 -11.53
N MET A 108 -27.29 39.44 -10.35
CA MET A 108 -26.33 38.77 -9.49
C MET A 108 -25.97 37.36 -9.97
N TYR A 109 -26.87 36.63 -10.64
CA TYR A 109 -26.63 35.22 -10.99
C TYR A 109 -25.60 35.04 -12.11
N PHE A 110 -25.65 35.85 -13.18
CA PHE A 110 -24.63 35.75 -14.23
C PHE A 110 -23.24 36.21 -13.76
N ARG A 111 -23.17 37.14 -12.77
CA ARG A 111 -21.91 37.50 -12.09
C ARG A 111 -21.32 36.32 -11.33
N ILE A 112 -22.15 35.58 -10.59
CA ILE A 112 -21.74 34.37 -9.88
C ILE A 112 -21.26 33.30 -10.87
N ILE A 113 -22.01 33.09 -11.97
CA ILE A 113 -21.64 32.11 -13.00
C ILE A 113 -20.29 32.43 -13.63
N TRP A 114 -20.02 33.69 -13.98
CA TRP A 114 -18.70 34.07 -14.53
C TRP A 114 -17.58 34.08 -13.49
N ALA A 115 -17.88 34.29 -12.21
CA ALA A 115 -16.91 34.12 -11.13
C ALA A 115 -16.52 32.65 -10.95
N LEU A 116 -17.48 31.73 -10.98
CA LEU A 116 -17.22 30.29 -10.95
C LEU A 116 -16.50 29.81 -12.21
N ASP A 117 -16.88 30.33 -13.38
CA ASP A 117 -16.18 30.07 -14.63
C ASP A 117 -14.69 30.49 -14.54
N LEU A 118 -14.41 31.66 -13.96
CA LEU A 118 -13.03 32.12 -13.72
C LEU A 118 -12.22 31.11 -12.90
N GLU A 119 -12.80 30.58 -11.81
CA GLU A 119 -12.15 29.58 -10.96
C GLU A 119 -11.84 28.30 -11.75
N LEU A 120 -12.77 27.83 -12.59
CA LEU A 120 -12.54 26.66 -13.44
C LEU A 120 -11.46 26.92 -14.50
N TRP A 121 -11.34 28.14 -15.04
CA TRP A 121 -10.23 28.52 -15.91
C TRP A 121 -8.87 28.46 -15.20
N TYR A 122 -8.80 28.83 -13.92
CA TYR A 122 -7.59 28.67 -13.13
C TYR A 122 -7.26 27.20 -12.87
N LEU A 123 -8.24 26.38 -12.50
CA LEU A 123 -8.04 24.94 -12.31
C LEU A 123 -7.58 24.26 -13.61
N ARG A 124 -8.14 24.65 -14.76
CA ARG A 124 -7.69 24.17 -16.08
C ARG A 124 -6.23 24.54 -16.37
N SER A 125 -5.73 25.65 -15.84
CA SER A 125 -4.34 26.07 -16.04
C SER A 125 -3.33 25.14 -15.35
N LEU A 126 -3.76 24.32 -14.37
CA LEU A 126 -2.93 23.27 -13.78
C LEU A 126 -2.48 22.21 -14.79
N LYS A 127 -3.14 22.10 -15.95
CA LYS A 127 -2.66 21.22 -17.03
C LYS A 127 -1.28 21.61 -17.54
N PHE A 128 -0.93 22.90 -17.57
CA PHE A 128 0.40 23.35 -18.00
C PHE A 128 1.48 22.99 -16.98
N VAL A 129 1.10 22.93 -15.70
CA VAL A 129 1.98 22.52 -14.61
C VAL A 129 2.45 21.06 -14.76
N ILE A 130 1.67 20.20 -15.41
CA ILE A 130 2.04 18.80 -15.71
C ILE A 130 3.32 18.71 -16.55
N ALA A 131 3.63 19.72 -17.36
CA ALA A 131 4.85 19.75 -18.18
C ALA A 131 6.13 19.82 -17.34
N VAL A 132 6.06 20.38 -16.12
CA VAL A 132 7.21 20.54 -15.23
C VAL A 132 7.39 19.26 -14.41
N LYS A 133 8.56 18.58 -14.53
CA LYS A 133 8.82 17.28 -13.88
C LYS A 133 8.45 17.25 -12.39
N PHE A 134 8.90 18.25 -11.63
CA PHE A 134 8.67 18.31 -10.18
C PHE A 134 7.21 18.57 -9.82
N LEU A 135 6.54 19.47 -10.53
CA LEU A 135 5.20 19.93 -10.16
C LEU A 135 4.10 19.04 -10.75
N GLY A 136 4.32 18.47 -11.94
CA GLY A 136 3.43 17.48 -12.55
C GLY A 136 3.33 16.18 -11.76
N LEU A 137 4.45 15.69 -11.22
CA LEU A 137 4.44 14.53 -10.34
C LEU A 137 3.66 14.80 -9.03
N LYS A 138 3.81 15.99 -8.44
CA LYS A 138 3.04 16.38 -7.26
C LYS A 138 1.54 16.48 -7.54
N LEU A 139 1.16 17.02 -8.69
CA LEU A 139 -0.24 17.06 -9.11
C LEU A 139 -0.81 15.66 -9.33
N PHE A 140 -0.01 14.75 -9.90
CA PHE A 140 -0.40 13.33 -10.05
C PHE A 140 -0.58 12.63 -8.70
N MET A 141 0.34 12.86 -7.76
CA MET A 141 0.20 12.37 -6.38
C MET A 141 -1.10 12.89 -5.76
N LEU A 142 -1.37 14.19 -5.89
CA LEU A 142 -2.59 14.81 -5.39
C LEU A 142 -3.86 14.17 -6.00
N GLU A 143 -3.89 13.93 -7.30
CA GLU A 143 -5.04 13.30 -7.97
C GLU A 143 -5.35 11.90 -7.40
N ASN A 144 -4.32 11.09 -7.18
CA ASN A 144 -4.49 9.76 -6.60
C ASN A 144 -4.97 9.85 -5.14
N MET A 145 -4.41 10.77 -4.36
CA MET A 145 -4.82 11.01 -2.97
C MET A 145 -6.26 11.54 -2.87
N LEU A 146 -6.71 12.35 -3.82
CA LEU A 146 -8.10 12.83 -3.87
C LEU A 146 -9.10 11.69 -4.09
N ARG A 147 -8.70 10.60 -4.75
CA ARG A 147 -9.56 9.40 -4.86
C ARG A 147 -9.76 8.74 -3.51
N ASP A 148 -8.68 8.59 -2.75
CA ASP A 148 -8.70 8.02 -1.40
C ASP A 148 -9.48 8.93 -0.42
N LEU A 149 -9.39 10.26 -0.62
CA LEU A 149 -10.10 11.27 0.16
C LEU A 149 -11.63 11.12 0.11
N PHE A 150 -12.23 10.68 -0.99
CA PHE A 150 -13.69 10.60 -1.10
C PHE A 150 -14.33 9.69 -0.04
N ALA A 151 -13.67 8.59 0.32
CA ALA A 151 -14.12 7.71 1.40
C ALA A 151 -14.08 8.42 2.77
N PHE A 152 -13.05 9.23 3.02
CA PHE A 152 -12.92 10.02 4.24
C PHE A 152 -13.94 11.16 4.32
N VAL A 153 -14.20 11.85 3.21
CA VAL A 153 -15.24 12.90 3.15
C VAL A 153 -16.61 12.30 3.49
N TYR A 154 -16.90 11.08 3.03
CA TYR A 154 -18.14 10.38 3.40
C TYR A 154 -18.20 10.07 4.91
N MET A 155 -17.10 9.62 5.51
CA MET A 155 -17.03 9.39 6.96
C MET A 155 -17.20 10.69 7.76
N ILE A 156 -16.56 11.78 7.34
CA ILE A 156 -16.73 13.12 7.93
C ILE A 156 -18.18 13.57 7.79
N PHE A 157 -18.81 13.35 6.63
CA PHE A 157 -20.22 13.70 6.40
C PHE A 157 -21.16 12.97 7.36
N ILE A 158 -20.94 11.67 7.62
CA ILE A 158 -21.72 10.91 8.61
C ILE A 158 -21.51 11.49 10.01
N ALA A 159 -20.26 11.70 10.42
CA ALA A 159 -19.94 12.23 11.75
C ALA A 159 -20.51 13.64 11.97
N LEU A 160 -20.43 14.49 10.94
CA LEU A 160 -21.00 15.84 10.89
C LEU A 160 -22.52 15.80 11.06
N THR A 161 -23.19 14.95 10.28
CA THR A 161 -24.66 14.81 10.33
C THR A 161 -25.11 14.30 11.70
N ALA A 162 -24.40 13.33 12.28
CA ALA A 162 -24.71 12.78 13.59
C ALA A 162 -24.65 13.86 14.68
N TYR A 163 -23.57 14.63 14.74
CA TYR A 163 -23.44 15.74 15.69
C TYR A 163 -24.46 16.85 15.41
N GLY A 164 -24.65 17.23 14.14
CA GLY A 164 -25.59 18.27 13.74
C GLY A 164 -27.04 17.96 14.12
N VAL A 165 -27.47 16.70 14.00
CA VAL A 165 -28.82 16.29 14.41
C VAL A 165 -28.96 16.25 15.93
N VAL A 166 -27.97 15.70 16.65
CA VAL A 166 -28.03 15.57 18.12
C VAL A 166 -27.92 16.93 18.81
N SER A 167 -27.03 17.82 18.36
CA SER A 167 -26.91 19.18 18.90
C SER A 167 -28.21 19.98 18.71
N ARG A 168 -28.90 19.82 17.58
CA ARG A 168 -30.23 20.42 17.37
C ARG A 168 -31.30 19.84 18.29
N ALA A 169 -31.28 18.53 18.52
CA ALA A 169 -32.19 17.87 19.43
C ALA A 169 -32.01 18.33 20.89
N LEU A 170 -30.77 18.66 21.29
CA LEU A 170 -30.44 19.10 22.64
C LEU A 170 -30.72 20.60 22.89
N ILE A 171 -30.31 21.50 21.99
CA ILE A 171 -30.41 22.95 22.21
C ILE A 171 -31.77 23.53 21.75
N LEU A 172 -32.37 22.96 20.71
CA LEU A 172 -33.35 23.70 19.89
C LEU A 172 -34.70 23.00 19.74
N TYR A 173 -35.18 22.30 20.76
CA TYR A 173 -36.57 21.81 20.75
C TYR A 173 -37.60 22.97 20.77
N LYS A 174 -37.22 24.17 21.22
CA LYS A 174 -38.20 25.20 21.63
C LYS A 174 -38.29 26.48 20.79
N GLN A 175 -37.34 26.83 19.92
CA GLN A 175 -37.19 28.23 19.48
C GLN A 175 -37.15 28.55 17.97
N VAL A 176 -37.25 27.60 17.02
CA VAL A 176 -37.22 27.96 15.58
C VAL A 176 -38.33 27.27 14.78
N PRO A 177 -39.13 27.99 13.98
CA PRO A 177 -40.11 27.37 13.09
C PRO A 177 -39.41 26.50 12.05
N PHE A 178 -40.02 25.36 11.70
CA PHE A 178 -39.57 24.40 10.67
C PHE A 178 -39.52 25.01 9.25
N THR A 179 -38.62 25.97 9.04
CA THR A 179 -38.32 26.51 7.71
C THR A 179 -37.15 25.71 7.16
N GLY A 180 -37.34 24.96 6.07
CA GLY A 180 -36.33 24.03 5.53
C GLY A 180 -34.94 24.63 5.35
N ARG A 181 -34.85 25.92 4.98
CA ARG A 181 -33.57 26.64 4.83
C ARG A 181 -32.80 26.82 6.14
N GLY A 182 -33.52 27.01 7.25
CA GLY A 182 -32.93 27.12 8.58
C GLY A 182 -32.33 25.79 9.02
N ILE A 183 -33.07 24.69 8.86
CA ILE A 183 -32.69 23.35 9.30
C ILE A 183 -31.39 22.87 8.63
N PHE A 184 -31.24 23.04 7.31
CA PHE A 184 -30.03 22.61 6.60
C PHE A 184 -28.78 23.40 6.99
N GLY A 185 -28.86 24.73 7.09
CA GLY A 185 -27.71 25.53 7.54
C GLY A 185 -27.33 25.17 8.98
N GLN A 186 -28.32 24.88 9.80
CA GLN A 186 -28.13 24.60 11.19
C GLN A 186 -27.57 23.19 11.49
N ILE A 187 -27.93 22.18 10.71
CA ILE A 187 -27.43 20.80 10.88
C ILE A 187 -26.06 20.61 10.21
N PHE A 188 -25.79 21.26 9.09
CA PHE A 188 -24.59 21.01 8.30
C PHE A 188 -23.57 22.14 8.36
N TYR A 189 -24.00 23.39 8.23
CA TYR A 189 -23.06 24.51 8.06
C TYR A 189 -22.34 24.86 9.37
N GLU A 190 -23.07 24.96 10.48
CA GLU A 190 -22.47 25.31 11.78
C GLU A 190 -21.51 24.22 12.30
N PRO A 191 -21.86 22.91 12.31
CA PRO A 191 -20.91 21.85 12.62
C PRO A 191 -19.70 21.74 11.66
N TYR A 192 -19.80 22.26 10.44
CA TYR A 192 -18.70 22.17 9.47
C TYR A 192 -17.58 23.16 9.81
N TRP A 193 -17.94 24.40 10.17
CA TRP A 193 -16.96 25.39 10.62
C TRP A 193 -16.26 24.98 11.91
N LEU A 194 -16.97 24.25 12.76
CA LEU A 194 -16.43 23.68 13.97
C LEU A 194 -15.25 22.73 13.71
N ILE A 195 -15.25 21.95 12.62
CA ILE A 195 -14.11 21.09 12.25
C ILE A 195 -12.83 21.92 12.11
N TYR A 196 -12.92 23.14 11.56
CA TYR A 196 -11.78 24.04 11.41
C TYR A 196 -11.41 24.80 12.70
N GLY A 197 -12.11 24.55 13.80
CA GLY A 197 -11.87 25.20 15.08
C GLY A 197 -12.56 26.56 15.24
N ASP A 198 -13.44 26.96 14.31
CA ASP A 198 -14.31 28.12 14.52
C ASP A 198 -15.49 27.72 15.41
N VAL A 199 -15.23 27.72 16.72
CA VAL A 199 -16.27 27.61 17.73
C VAL A 199 -16.87 29.00 17.89
N SER A 200 -17.83 29.35 17.04
CA SER A 200 -18.57 30.61 17.13
C SER A 200 -19.53 30.59 18.33
N ASP A 201 -18.96 30.47 19.52
CA ASP A 201 -19.61 30.19 20.80
C ASP A 201 -20.16 31.45 21.47
N LYS A 202 -20.49 32.48 20.69
CA LYS A 202 -21.14 33.68 21.24
C LYS A 202 -22.55 33.37 21.71
N ASN A 203 -23.25 32.42 21.08
CA ASN A 203 -24.64 32.12 21.46
C ASN A 203 -24.75 31.06 22.57
N LEU A 204 -23.80 30.12 22.67
CA LEU A 204 -23.84 28.97 23.58
C LEU A 204 -23.27 29.28 24.97
N LEU A 205 -22.18 30.07 25.05
CA LEU A 205 -21.66 30.58 26.32
C LEU A 205 -22.58 31.66 26.91
N ASP A 206 -23.16 32.52 26.08
CA ASP A 206 -24.13 33.52 26.53
C ASP A 206 -25.41 32.86 27.07
N GLU A 207 -25.79 31.66 26.61
CA GLU A 207 -26.95 30.95 27.13
C GLU A 207 -26.71 30.38 28.54
N ILE A 208 -25.49 29.92 28.84
CA ILE A 208 -25.10 29.49 30.19
C ILE A 208 -25.04 30.69 31.15
N ILE A 209 -24.45 31.80 30.71
CA ILE A 209 -24.30 33.02 31.53
C ILE A 209 -25.66 33.70 31.76
N ASN A 210 -26.58 33.68 30.79
CA ASN A 210 -27.91 34.27 30.93
C ASN A 210 -28.93 33.36 31.63
N SER A 211 -28.65 32.05 31.76
CA SER A 211 -29.49 31.12 32.54
C SER A 211 -29.52 31.46 34.03
N ASP A 212 -28.41 31.99 34.57
CA ASP A 212 -28.32 32.47 35.97
C ASP A 212 -29.18 33.72 36.24
N ASN A 213 -29.60 34.45 35.21
CA ASN A 213 -30.41 35.68 35.35
C ASN A 213 -31.93 35.43 35.30
N GLY A 214 -32.38 34.18 35.32
CA GLY A 214 -33.77 33.81 35.63
C GLY A 214 -34.82 34.09 34.56
N SER A 215 -34.46 34.46 33.32
CA SER A 215 -35.43 34.83 32.29
C SER A 215 -35.41 34.02 30.98
N THR A 216 -34.73 32.87 30.92
CA THR A 216 -34.77 31.99 29.74
C THR A 216 -34.86 30.51 30.13
N THR A 217 -35.82 29.81 29.53
CA THR A 217 -36.11 28.38 29.74
C THR A 217 -35.08 27.48 29.03
N GLY A 218 -33.80 27.63 29.33
CA GLY A 218 -32.73 26.73 28.88
C GLY A 218 -32.26 25.89 30.07
N ASN A 219 -32.37 24.56 29.97
CA ASN A 219 -31.86 23.68 31.02
C ASN A 219 -30.33 23.67 30.96
N VAL A 220 -29.65 24.10 32.03
CA VAL A 220 -28.17 24.07 32.17
C VAL A 220 -27.58 22.68 31.84
N ALA A 221 -28.33 21.62 32.11
CA ALA A 221 -27.97 20.24 31.78
C ALA A 221 -27.86 19.98 30.26
N GLU A 222 -28.76 20.55 29.45
CA GLU A 222 -28.79 20.38 27.98
C GLU A 222 -27.63 21.16 27.32
N ALA A 223 -27.36 22.37 27.81
CA ALA A 223 -26.20 23.16 27.39
C ALA A 223 -24.89 22.43 27.73
N THR A 224 -24.74 21.97 28.96
CA THR A 224 -23.53 21.23 29.39
C THR A 224 -23.33 19.94 28.60
N ALA A 225 -24.41 19.18 28.34
CA ALA A 225 -24.36 17.97 27.52
C ALA A 225 -23.88 18.27 26.08
N THR A 226 -24.31 19.39 25.51
CA THR A 226 -23.89 19.78 24.16
C THR A 226 -22.42 20.18 24.11
N HIS A 227 -21.89 20.86 25.13
CA HIS A 227 -20.46 21.18 25.24
C HIS A 227 -19.59 19.92 25.39
N VAL A 228 -20.06 18.93 26.16
CA VAL A 228 -19.37 17.63 26.27
C VAL A 228 -19.39 16.89 24.93
N LEU A 229 -20.55 16.87 24.26
CA LEU A 229 -20.69 16.27 22.93
C LEU A 229 -19.79 16.95 21.89
N LEU A 230 -19.70 18.27 21.94
CA LEU A 230 -18.82 19.11 21.12
C LEU A 230 -17.35 18.71 21.33
N ALA A 231 -16.91 18.54 22.57
CA ALA A 231 -15.55 18.11 22.87
C ALA A 231 -15.24 16.71 22.28
N PHE A 232 -16.17 15.76 22.43
CA PHE A 232 -16.02 14.42 21.82
C PHE A 232 -16.01 14.47 20.29
N HIS A 233 -16.88 15.29 19.69
CA HIS A 233 -16.93 15.48 18.25
C HIS A 233 -15.61 16.05 17.70
N MET A 234 -15.08 17.07 18.36
CA MET A 234 -13.79 17.67 18.02
C MET A 234 -12.63 16.69 18.15
N LEU A 235 -12.60 15.88 19.21
CA LEU A 235 -11.60 14.82 19.35
C LEU A 235 -11.72 13.81 18.21
N PHE A 236 -12.93 13.32 17.94
CA PHE A 236 -13.16 12.31 16.92
C PHE A 236 -12.78 12.79 15.51
N ILE A 237 -13.17 14.01 15.13
CA ILE A 237 -12.82 14.54 13.81
C ILE A 237 -11.36 15.01 13.77
N ASN A 238 -10.95 15.91 14.66
CA ASN A 238 -9.65 16.60 14.52
C ASN A 238 -8.46 15.77 14.98
N ILE A 239 -8.63 14.88 15.95
CA ILE A 239 -7.54 14.01 16.41
C ILE A 239 -7.59 12.67 15.70
N LEU A 240 -8.74 12.01 15.61
CA LEU A 240 -8.80 10.66 15.02
C LEU A 240 -8.88 10.70 13.49
N LEU A 241 -9.91 11.31 12.92
CA LEU A 241 -10.12 11.28 11.45
C LEU A 241 -9.06 12.09 10.69
N LEU A 242 -8.70 13.28 11.18
CA LEU A 242 -7.67 14.13 10.55
C LEU A 242 -6.24 13.56 10.67
N SER A 243 -5.93 12.81 11.74
CA SER A 243 -4.65 12.10 11.81
C SER A 243 -4.61 10.89 10.89
N LEU A 244 -5.74 10.17 10.78
CA LEU A 244 -5.84 9.01 9.90
C LEU A 244 -5.75 9.41 8.42
N ILE A 245 -6.44 10.49 8.00
CA ILE A 245 -6.34 10.98 6.62
C ILE A 245 -4.91 11.41 6.29
N THR A 246 -4.22 12.06 7.23
CA THR A 246 -2.81 12.45 7.06
C THR A 246 -1.90 11.22 6.94
N ALA A 247 -2.15 10.17 7.71
CA ALA A 247 -1.41 8.91 7.65
C ALA A 247 -1.60 8.19 6.29
N VAL A 248 -2.85 8.09 5.81
CA VAL A 248 -3.16 7.50 4.50
C VAL A 248 -2.55 8.33 3.37
N PHE A 249 -2.63 9.66 3.46
CA PHE A 249 -1.98 10.55 2.51
C PHE A 249 -0.47 10.34 2.45
N THR A 250 0.18 10.19 3.60
CA THR A 250 1.62 9.91 3.64
C THR A 250 1.94 8.57 2.95
N HIS A 251 1.19 7.52 3.26
CA HIS A 251 1.33 6.21 2.63
C HIS A 251 1.11 6.25 1.10
N SER A 252 0.05 6.92 0.64
CA SER A 252 -0.24 7.05 -0.81
C SER A 252 0.84 7.88 -1.52
N VAL A 253 1.37 8.93 -0.88
CA VAL A 253 2.49 9.71 -1.43
C VAL A 253 3.73 8.85 -1.59
N ASP A 254 4.08 8.04 -0.59
CA ASP A 254 5.26 7.18 -0.64
C ASP A 254 5.13 6.11 -1.72
N HIS A 255 3.98 5.43 -1.80
CA HIS A 255 3.70 4.45 -2.86
C HIS A 255 3.80 5.05 -4.28
N VAL A 256 3.28 6.27 -4.49
CA VAL A 256 3.40 6.95 -5.79
C VAL A 256 4.82 7.44 -6.04
N ARG A 257 5.58 7.79 -4.99
CA ARG A 257 6.97 8.24 -5.10
C ARG A 257 7.89 7.13 -5.61
N ASP A 258 7.69 5.90 -5.18
CA ASP A 258 8.49 4.74 -5.61
C ASP A 258 8.42 4.51 -7.13
N ASN A 259 7.26 4.82 -7.73
CA ASN A 259 7.02 4.68 -9.17
C ASN A 259 6.99 6.02 -9.93
N SER A 260 7.49 7.09 -9.31
CA SER A 260 7.35 8.46 -9.82
C SER A 260 7.94 8.68 -11.22
N ASP A 261 9.09 8.08 -11.52
CA ASP A 261 9.74 8.20 -12.82
C ASP A 261 8.95 7.50 -13.94
N PHE A 262 8.25 6.41 -13.64
CA PHE A 262 7.36 5.76 -14.63
C PHE A 262 6.18 6.68 -14.96
N TYR A 263 5.49 7.18 -13.94
CA TYR A 263 4.34 8.06 -14.13
C TYR A 263 4.71 9.35 -14.85
N TRP A 264 5.82 9.99 -14.49
CA TRP A 264 6.28 11.19 -15.17
C TRP A 264 6.62 10.92 -16.65
N ARG A 265 7.32 9.82 -16.96
CA ARG A 265 7.62 9.45 -18.35
C ARG A 265 6.35 9.25 -19.17
N HIS A 266 5.35 8.58 -18.60
CA HIS A 266 4.05 8.37 -19.23
C HIS A 266 3.29 9.69 -19.46
N GLN A 267 3.21 10.55 -18.45
CA GLN A 267 2.58 11.88 -18.56
C GLN A 267 3.27 12.77 -19.58
N ARG A 268 4.61 12.78 -19.57
CA ARG A 268 5.41 13.54 -20.54
C ARG A 268 5.15 13.07 -21.96
N TYR A 269 5.10 11.76 -22.19
CA TYR A 269 4.77 11.22 -23.51
C TYR A 269 3.38 11.68 -23.97
N SER A 270 2.36 11.54 -23.12
CA SER A 270 0.99 11.98 -23.40
C SER A 270 0.94 13.48 -23.72
N PHE A 271 1.60 14.29 -22.91
CA PHE A 271 1.69 15.74 -23.11
C PHE A 271 2.37 16.09 -24.44
N VAL A 272 3.55 15.51 -24.73
CA VAL A 272 4.28 15.78 -25.97
C VAL A 272 3.48 15.36 -27.19
N ARG A 273 2.85 14.17 -27.15
CA ARG A 273 1.97 13.69 -28.22
C ARG A 273 0.83 14.68 -28.49
N GLU A 274 0.15 15.13 -27.43
CA GLU A 274 -0.97 16.05 -27.55
C GLU A 274 -0.57 17.38 -28.20
N TYR A 275 0.54 17.99 -27.76
CA TYR A 275 0.99 19.24 -28.34
C TYR A 275 1.45 19.05 -29.79
N PHE A 276 2.19 17.99 -30.09
CA PHE A 276 2.71 17.81 -31.44
C PHE A 276 1.59 17.47 -32.45
N GLU A 277 0.62 16.64 -32.08
CA GLU A 277 -0.50 16.26 -32.97
C GLU A 277 -1.60 17.33 -33.03
N GLY A 278 -1.78 18.08 -31.94
CA GLY A 278 -2.88 19.02 -31.73
C GLY A 278 -2.64 20.43 -32.26
N LEU A 279 -1.39 20.91 -32.33
CA LEU A 279 -1.15 22.31 -32.74
C LEU A 279 -1.42 22.54 -34.24
N PRO A 280 -2.38 23.40 -34.64
CA PRO A 280 -2.11 24.29 -35.75
C PRO A 280 -0.97 25.23 -35.35
N LEU A 281 -0.10 25.57 -36.31
CA LEU A 281 1.22 26.18 -36.16
C LEU A 281 1.32 27.55 -35.43
N SER A 282 0.29 28.03 -34.72
CA SER A 282 0.20 29.40 -34.22
C SER A 282 -0.21 29.50 -32.75
N SER A 283 0.42 30.44 -32.03
CA SER A 283 0.12 30.77 -30.63
C SER A 283 -1.36 31.14 -30.42
N PRO A 284 -1.93 31.00 -29.20
CA PRO A 284 -3.33 31.25 -28.88
C PRO A 284 -4.03 32.44 -29.56
N PRO A 285 -3.42 33.64 -29.70
CA PRO A 285 -4.07 34.77 -30.36
C PRO A 285 -4.22 34.63 -31.89
N LEU A 286 -3.44 33.77 -32.55
CA LEU A 286 -3.45 33.58 -34.02
C LEU A 286 -4.13 32.27 -34.46
N ILE A 287 -4.69 31.51 -33.50
CA ILE A 287 -5.42 30.26 -33.77
C ILE A 287 -6.59 30.49 -34.73
N PHE A 288 -7.27 31.64 -34.65
CA PHE A 288 -8.37 31.98 -35.55
C PHE A 288 -7.99 31.91 -37.03
N ILE A 289 -6.84 32.51 -37.39
CA ILE A 289 -6.32 32.54 -38.77
C ILE A 289 -6.02 31.12 -39.25
N SER A 290 -5.45 30.29 -38.36
CA SER A 290 -5.11 28.91 -38.68
C SER A 290 -6.34 28.04 -38.97
N HIS A 291 -7.43 28.23 -38.21
CA HIS A 291 -8.70 27.54 -38.46
C HIS A 291 -9.37 28.02 -39.73
N ILE A 292 -9.35 29.32 -40.01
CA ILE A 292 -9.88 29.86 -41.27
C ILE A 292 -9.12 29.26 -42.45
N MET A 293 -7.80 29.20 -42.38
CA MET A 293 -6.98 28.58 -43.43
C MET A 293 -7.31 27.09 -43.60
N LEU A 294 -7.43 26.34 -42.50
CA LEU A 294 -7.82 24.92 -42.55
C LEU A 294 -9.23 24.72 -43.13
N LEU A 295 -10.17 25.58 -42.78
CA LEU A 295 -11.54 25.56 -43.29
C LEU A 295 -11.56 25.92 -44.78
N PHE A 296 -10.80 26.93 -45.20
CA PHE A 296 -10.61 27.29 -46.59
C PHE A 296 -9.98 26.15 -47.42
N LEU A 297 -8.91 25.52 -46.92
CA LEU A 297 -8.30 24.34 -47.56
C LEU A 297 -9.29 23.16 -47.65
N SER A 298 -10.11 22.96 -46.62
CA SER A 298 -11.11 21.88 -46.59
C SER A 298 -12.24 22.12 -47.59
N ILE A 299 -12.74 23.36 -47.69
CA ILE A 299 -13.71 23.77 -48.70
C ILE A 299 -13.10 23.63 -50.10
N ARG A 300 -11.88 24.13 -50.31
CA ARG A 300 -11.17 23.99 -51.59
C ARG A 300 -11.00 22.53 -52.00
N ARG A 301 -10.65 21.62 -51.08
CA ARG A 301 -10.57 20.18 -51.37
C ARG A 301 -11.92 19.57 -51.73
N LYS A 302 -13.00 19.90 -51.01
CA LYS A 302 -14.37 19.42 -51.34
C LYS A 302 -14.90 20.00 -52.65
N CYS A 303 -14.50 21.20 -53.02
CA CYS A 303 -14.84 21.84 -54.29
C CYS A 303 -14.01 21.28 -55.45
N CYS A 304 -12.70 21.04 -55.26
CA CYS A 304 -11.80 20.50 -56.28
C CYS A 304 -11.91 18.97 -56.45
N SER A 305 -12.36 18.21 -55.44
CA SER A 305 -12.59 16.76 -55.58
C SER A 305 -13.78 16.40 -56.49
N LYS A 306 -14.59 17.40 -56.88
CA LYS A 306 -15.68 17.24 -57.86
C LYS A 306 -15.25 17.45 -59.31
N LEU A 307 -14.04 17.96 -59.57
CA LEU A 307 -13.43 17.99 -60.91
C LEU A 307 -12.34 16.92 -60.96
N GLY A 308 -12.70 15.74 -61.46
CA GLY A 308 -11.82 14.59 -61.50
C GLY A 308 -10.46 14.86 -62.14
N ARG A 309 -9.39 14.46 -61.45
CA ARG A 309 -8.14 14.05 -62.09
C ARG A 309 -7.29 13.20 -61.16
N ASN A 310 -6.81 12.09 -61.70
CA ASN A 310 -5.70 11.29 -61.18
C ASN A 310 -4.59 12.21 -60.65
N GLN A 311 -4.42 12.25 -59.34
CA GLN A 311 -3.20 12.75 -58.73
C GLN A 311 -2.45 11.57 -58.14
N VAL A 312 -1.39 11.21 -58.87
CA VAL A 312 -0.13 10.70 -58.32
C VAL A 312 0.04 11.24 -56.90
N THR A 313 0.23 10.30 -55.98
CA THR A 313 0.68 10.50 -54.61
C THR A 313 1.90 11.42 -54.57
N THR A 314 1.68 12.73 -54.56
CA THR A 314 2.69 13.71 -54.22
C THR A 314 2.68 13.82 -52.70
N GLU A 315 3.76 13.34 -52.10
CA GLU A 315 4.02 13.20 -50.67
C GLU A 315 3.97 14.50 -49.84
N ASN A 316 3.51 15.63 -50.37
CA ASN A 316 3.81 16.92 -49.76
C ASN A 316 2.79 17.49 -48.78
N HIS A 317 1.64 16.84 -48.53
CA HIS A 317 0.78 17.26 -47.40
C HIS A 317 0.09 16.07 -46.74
N ILE A 318 0.91 15.22 -46.15
CA ILE A 318 0.51 14.27 -45.14
C ILE A 318 -0.12 15.06 -43.96
N PRO A 319 -1.34 14.71 -43.49
CA PRO A 319 -1.93 15.36 -42.32
C PRO A 319 -0.97 15.30 -41.14
N LEU A 320 -0.89 16.36 -40.32
CA LEU A 320 0.10 16.53 -39.27
C LEU A 320 0.18 15.32 -38.30
N SER A 321 -0.93 14.58 -38.10
CA SER A 321 -0.92 13.32 -37.34
C SER A 321 0.00 12.26 -37.95
N LYS A 322 -0.03 12.06 -39.28
CA LYS A 322 0.88 11.15 -39.98
C LYS A 322 2.32 11.71 -40.05
N LYS A 323 2.54 13.01 -39.84
CA LYS A 323 3.88 13.62 -39.69
C LYS A 323 4.49 13.31 -38.31
N PHE A 324 3.68 13.33 -37.25
CA PHE A 324 4.08 12.80 -35.94
C PHE A 324 4.42 11.31 -36.02
N THR A 325 3.55 10.51 -36.66
CA THR A 325 3.80 9.09 -36.93
C THR A 325 5.08 8.89 -37.77
N ARG A 326 5.35 9.69 -38.81
CA ARG A 326 6.60 9.53 -39.58
C ARG A 326 7.86 9.93 -38.79
N ILE A 327 7.80 11.03 -38.03
CA ILE A 327 8.98 11.55 -37.29
C ILE A 327 9.29 10.69 -36.07
N PHE A 328 8.29 10.29 -35.29
CA PHE A 328 8.48 9.55 -34.04
C PHE A 328 8.35 8.03 -34.22
N LYS A 329 7.52 7.56 -35.14
CA LYS A 329 7.33 6.12 -35.39
C LYS A 329 8.34 5.57 -36.39
N MET A 330 9.33 6.38 -36.81
CA MET A 330 10.45 6.03 -37.71
C MET A 330 10.10 4.90 -38.69
N ILE A 331 9.02 5.08 -39.46
CA ILE A 331 8.61 4.04 -40.42
C ILE A 331 9.69 4.03 -41.50
N PRO A 332 10.45 2.93 -41.67
CA PRO A 332 11.51 2.88 -42.66
C PRO A 332 10.91 3.13 -44.05
N THR A 333 11.56 4.00 -44.81
CA THR A 333 11.09 4.42 -46.14
C THR A 333 11.28 3.34 -47.19
N ASN A 334 12.22 2.41 -46.97
CA ASN A 334 12.56 1.32 -47.87
C ASN A 334 12.49 -0.02 -47.14
N ASP A 335 12.01 -1.06 -47.83
CA ASP A 335 11.93 -2.43 -47.31
C ASP A 335 13.31 -2.97 -46.90
N SER A 336 14.38 -2.59 -47.61
CA SER A 336 15.76 -2.98 -47.27
C SER A 336 16.27 -2.37 -45.96
N GLN A 337 15.82 -1.16 -45.61
CA GLN A 337 16.14 -0.58 -44.31
C GLN A 337 15.38 -1.30 -43.20
N ASN A 338 14.12 -1.66 -43.43
CA ASN A 338 13.32 -2.39 -42.45
C ASN A 338 13.97 -3.73 -42.10
N GLU A 339 14.43 -4.48 -43.11
CA GLU A 339 15.13 -5.75 -42.91
C GLU A 339 16.46 -5.57 -42.14
N GLN A 340 17.17 -4.46 -42.36
CA GLN A 340 18.35 -4.12 -41.56
C GLN A 340 18.01 -3.83 -40.09
N TRP A 341 16.95 -3.06 -39.82
CA TRP A 341 16.49 -2.78 -38.46
C TRP A 341 16.02 -4.05 -37.75
N ASP A 342 15.27 -4.92 -38.43
CA ASP A 342 14.82 -6.21 -37.89
C ASP A 342 16.02 -7.11 -37.57
N SER A 343 17.02 -7.16 -38.46
CA SER A 343 18.25 -7.94 -38.22
C SER A 343 19.03 -7.43 -37.00
N PHE A 344 19.11 -6.10 -36.84
CA PHE A 344 19.75 -5.47 -35.69
C PHE A 344 19.00 -5.75 -34.39
N GLU A 345 17.67 -5.61 -34.39
CA GLU A 345 16.82 -5.91 -33.23
C GLU A 345 16.95 -7.37 -32.81
N ASN A 346 16.97 -8.30 -33.76
CA ASN A 346 17.15 -9.73 -33.48
C ASN A 346 18.52 -10.02 -32.85
N VAL A 347 19.60 -9.42 -33.37
CA VAL A 347 20.96 -9.57 -32.81
C VAL A 347 21.04 -8.97 -31.41
N ALA A 348 20.49 -7.76 -31.21
CA ALA A 348 20.46 -7.10 -29.91
C ALA A 348 19.66 -7.94 -28.89
N THR A 349 18.48 -8.43 -29.28
CA THR A 349 17.63 -9.28 -28.45
C THR A 349 18.35 -10.57 -28.09
N TYR A 350 18.98 -11.24 -29.06
CA TYR A 350 19.75 -12.45 -28.82
C TYR A 350 20.89 -12.21 -27.82
N SER A 351 21.68 -11.14 -28.01
CA SER A 351 22.78 -10.80 -27.10
C SER A 351 22.29 -10.47 -25.68
N TYR A 352 21.14 -9.79 -25.55
CA TYR A 352 20.53 -9.50 -24.26
C TYR A 352 20.04 -10.77 -23.56
N VAL A 353 19.30 -11.63 -24.26
CA VAL A 353 18.83 -12.92 -23.73
C VAL A 353 20.01 -13.81 -23.32
N ARG A 354 21.06 -13.87 -24.14
CA ARG A 354 22.31 -14.57 -23.82
C ARG A 354 22.91 -14.04 -22.52
N SER A 355 23.00 -12.72 -22.34
CA SER A 355 23.56 -12.13 -21.11
C SER A 355 22.77 -12.45 -19.84
N ILE A 356 21.46 -12.68 -19.96
CA ILE A 356 20.62 -13.13 -18.84
C ILE A 356 20.86 -14.62 -18.56
N LEU A 357 20.94 -15.44 -19.61
CA LEU A 357 21.23 -16.86 -19.50
C LEU A 357 22.60 -17.08 -18.84
N ASP A 358 23.63 -16.40 -19.32
CA ASP A 358 24.98 -16.52 -18.77
C ASP A 358 25.00 -16.09 -17.28
N LYS A 359 24.34 -14.98 -16.91
CA LYS A 359 24.21 -14.57 -15.50
C LYS A 359 23.49 -15.61 -14.64
N ASN A 360 22.42 -16.21 -15.15
CA ASN A 360 21.67 -17.21 -14.42
C ASN A 360 22.49 -18.51 -14.29
N GLU A 361 23.19 -18.92 -15.35
CA GLU A 361 24.06 -20.09 -15.36
C GLU A 361 25.20 -19.92 -14.35
N ASP A 362 25.87 -18.77 -14.33
CA ASP A 362 26.90 -18.45 -13.33
C ASP A 362 26.35 -18.57 -11.89
N THR A 363 25.15 -18.02 -11.63
CA THR A 363 24.53 -18.12 -10.29
C THR A 363 24.14 -19.54 -9.91
N VAL A 364 23.69 -20.35 -10.86
CA VAL A 364 23.33 -21.76 -10.63
C VAL A 364 24.59 -22.58 -10.37
N MET A 365 25.63 -22.39 -11.17
CA MET A 365 26.92 -23.08 -11.01
C MET A 365 27.56 -22.77 -9.65
N VAL A 366 27.59 -21.49 -9.25
CA VAL A 366 28.13 -21.07 -7.95
C VAL A 366 27.29 -21.63 -6.79
N ASN A 367 25.96 -21.69 -6.94
CA ASN A 367 25.09 -22.27 -5.91
C ASN A 367 25.24 -23.80 -5.82
N ASP A 368 25.46 -24.48 -6.94
CA ASP A 368 25.67 -25.94 -6.98
C ASP A 368 27.02 -26.32 -6.37
N GLU A 369 28.09 -25.61 -6.72
CA GLU A 369 29.43 -25.76 -6.12
C GLU A 369 29.38 -25.53 -4.60
N ARG A 370 28.76 -24.44 -4.16
CA ARG A 370 28.60 -24.12 -2.73
C ARG A 370 27.73 -25.15 -2.00
N SER A 371 26.71 -25.71 -2.65
CA SER A 371 25.88 -26.78 -2.08
C SER A 371 26.68 -28.07 -1.94
N GLY A 372 27.54 -28.39 -2.91
CA GLY A 372 28.48 -29.50 -2.85
C GLY A 372 29.49 -29.36 -1.70
N GLU A 373 30.09 -28.17 -1.53
CA GLU A 373 30.99 -27.88 -0.41
C GLU A 373 30.30 -28.03 0.95
N ILE A 374 29.08 -27.50 1.09
CA ILE A 374 28.28 -27.64 2.30
C ILE A 374 27.95 -29.11 2.58
N MET A 375 27.57 -29.87 1.55
CA MET A 375 27.29 -31.31 1.69
C MET A 375 28.53 -32.06 2.18
N MET A 376 29.70 -31.82 1.57
CA MET A 376 30.95 -32.43 2.00
C MET A 376 31.33 -32.05 3.44
N ALA A 377 31.13 -30.80 3.83
CA ALA A 377 31.36 -30.35 5.20
C ALA A 377 30.40 -31.01 6.20
N ILE A 378 29.12 -31.18 5.84
CA ILE A 378 28.13 -31.89 6.66
C ILE A 378 28.51 -33.36 6.82
N ASP A 379 28.85 -34.06 5.73
CA ASP A 379 29.23 -35.47 5.78
C ASP A 379 30.49 -35.67 6.63
N SER A 380 31.49 -34.78 6.50
CA SER A 380 32.68 -34.80 7.34
C SER A 380 32.34 -34.56 8.82
N ASN A 381 31.47 -33.60 9.13
CA ASN A 381 31.06 -33.32 10.50
C ASN A 381 30.23 -34.46 11.10
N ILE A 382 29.35 -35.10 10.32
CA ILE A 382 28.59 -36.27 10.74
C ILE A 382 29.53 -37.45 11.01
N ALA A 383 30.50 -37.69 10.12
CA ALA A 383 31.52 -38.71 10.30
C ALA A 383 32.37 -38.45 11.56
N GLU A 384 32.81 -37.22 11.77
CA GLU A 384 33.57 -36.84 12.98
C GLU A 384 32.72 -37.00 14.24
N THR A 385 31.45 -36.56 14.22
CA THR A 385 30.54 -36.67 15.37
C THR A 385 30.23 -38.13 15.70
N THR A 386 30.00 -38.98 14.69
CA THR A 386 29.74 -40.42 14.90
C THR A 386 30.99 -41.14 15.41
N VAL A 387 32.18 -40.83 14.88
CA VAL A 387 33.45 -41.36 15.41
C VAL A 387 33.66 -40.92 16.85
N ASN A 388 33.45 -39.64 17.17
CA ASN A 388 33.58 -39.12 18.53
C ASN A 388 32.59 -39.75 19.50
N GLN A 389 31.33 -39.94 19.09
CA GLN A 389 30.32 -40.65 19.89
C GLN A 389 30.72 -42.12 20.14
N GLN A 390 31.20 -42.83 19.11
CA GLN A 390 31.68 -44.21 19.27
C GLN A 390 32.89 -44.29 20.20
N GLN A 391 33.86 -43.39 20.05
CA GLN A 391 35.03 -43.33 20.95
C GLN A 391 34.61 -43.07 22.40
N GLN A 392 33.67 -42.17 22.63
CA GLN A 392 33.16 -41.88 23.97
C GLN A 392 32.42 -43.09 24.57
N GLN A 393 31.63 -43.82 23.78
CA GLN A 393 31.00 -45.07 24.22
C GLN A 393 32.03 -46.14 24.59
N ILE A 394 33.08 -46.30 23.78
CA ILE A 394 34.17 -47.25 24.06
C ILE A 394 34.90 -46.88 25.36
N GLU A 395 35.20 -45.60 25.58
CA GLU A 395 35.91 -45.17 26.79
C GLU A 395 35.03 -45.33 28.03
N ASN A 396 33.73 -45.04 27.94
CA ASN A 396 32.76 -45.30 29.01
C ASN A 396 32.68 -46.81 29.34
N PHE A 397 32.57 -47.66 28.33
CA PHE A 397 32.53 -49.11 28.51
C PHE A 397 33.84 -49.64 29.13
N LYS A 398 35.00 -49.15 28.67
CA LYS A 398 36.30 -49.48 29.26
C LYS A 398 36.37 -49.09 30.73
N ASN A 399 35.88 -47.91 31.10
CA ASN A 399 35.85 -47.45 32.50
C ASN A 399 34.93 -48.31 33.38
N GLU A 400 33.78 -48.74 32.86
CA GLU A 400 32.86 -49.66 33.52
C GLU A 400 33.47 -51.07 33.70
N LEU A 401 34.19 -51.56 32.69
CA LEU A 401 34.85 -52.85 32.75
C LEU A 401 36.04 -52.82 33.71
N MET A 402 36.80 -51.71 33.74
CA MET A 402 37.87 -51.48 34.71
C MET A 402 37.35 -51.41 36.14
N SER A 403 36.21 -50.75 36.39
CA SER A 403 35.62 -50.67 37.73
C SER A 403 35.13 -52.06 38.20
N THR A 404 34.52 -52.83 37.31
CA THR A 404 34.08 -54.20 37.56
C THR A 404 35.26 -55.14 37.79
N CYS A 405 36.32 -55.05 36.98
CA CYS A 405 37.51 -55.87 37.17
C CYS A 405 38.21 -55.54 38.49
N LYS A 406 38.26 -54.25 38.86
CA LYS A 406 38.80 -53.81 40.15
C LYS A 406 37.98 -54.32 41.33
N SER A 407 36.65 -54.36 41.23
CA SER A 407 35.81 -54.90 42.30
C SER A 407 36.01 -56.41 42.47
N VAL A 408 36.06 -57.17 41.37
CA VAL A 408 36.35 -58.62 41.40
C VAL A 408 37.75 -58.90 41.93
N LEU A 409 38.76 -58.14 41.52
CA LEU A 409 40.12 -58.28 42.03
C LEU A 409 40.18 -58.02 43.55
N MET A 410 39.49 -56.98 44.03
CA MET A 410 39.39 -56.70 45.46
C MET A 410 38.66 -57.81 46.24
N GLU A 411 37.65 -58.44 45.63
CA GLU A 411 36.93 -59.55 46.24
C GLU A 411 37.82 -60.80 46.35
N THR A 412 38.48 -61.18 45.26
CA THR A 412 39.40 -62.33 45.24
C THR A 412 40.62 -62.13 46.14
N GLN A 413 41.14 -60.91 46.24
CA GLN A 413 42.22 -60.58 47.17
C GLN A 413 41.75 -60.71 48.62
N ARG A 414 40.54 -60.23 48.95
CA ARG A 414 39.94 -60.42 50.28
C ARG A 414 39.75 -61.90 50.62
N GLU A 415 39.26 -62.71 49.69
CA GLU A 415 39.11 -64.16 49.88
C GLU A 415 40.47 -64.85 50.14
N LEU A 416 41.52 -64.45 49.42
CA LEU A 416 42.87 -65.01 49.60
C LEU A 416 43.46 -64.63 50.97
N GLU A 417 43.29 -63.38 51.41
CA GLU A 417 43.74 -62.91 52.71
C GLU A 417 43.03 -63.65 53.86
N ASP A 418 41.72 -63.87 53.76
CA ASP A 418 40.96 -64.66 54.74
C ASP A 418 41.41 -66.13 54.79
N ASN A 419 41.65 -66.75 53.62
CA ASN A 419 42.18 -68.10 53.53
C ASN A 419 43.58 -68.24 54.13
N ASN A 420 44.47 -67.28 53.88
CA ASN A 420 45.80 -67.25 54.48
C ASN A 420 45.73 -67.08 56.01
N LEU A 421 44.82 -66.24 56.51
CA LEU A 421 44.61 -66.07 57.94
C LEU A 421 44.11 -67.38 58.59
N LYS A 422 43.15 -68.06 57.97
CA LYS A 422 42.67 -69.38 58.39
C LYS A 422 43.80 -70.42 58.43
N MET A 423 44.65 -70.48 57.40
CA MET A 423 45.83 -71.36 57.39
C MET A 423 46.81 -71.02 58.51
N LYS A 424 47.10 -69.74 58.75
CA LYS A 424 48.00 -69.30 59.82
C LYS A 424 47.47 -69.69 61.20
N ASN A 425 46.16 -69.58 61.42
CA ASN A 425 45.51 -70.03 62.64
C ASN A 425 45.63 -71.56 62.82
N ARG A 426 45.43 -72.34 61.75
CA ARG A 426 45.66 -73.80 61.78
C ARG A 426 47.12 -74.15 62.07
N LEU A 427 48.07 -73.44 61.45
CA LEU A 427 49.51 -73.65 61.69
C LEU A 427 49.87 -73.34 63.15
N ASN A 428 49.31 -72.26 63.72
CA ASN A 428 49.48 -71.93 65.13
C ASN A 428 48.86 -73.00 66.04
N GLN A 429 47.67 -73.52 65.71
CA GLN A 429 47.10 -74.67 66.44
C GLN A 429 48.02 -75.89 66.37
N MET A 430 48.60 -76.17 65.20
CA MET A 430 49.57 -77.26 65.01
C MET A 430 50.86 -77.03 65.80
N LYS A 431 51.35 -75.79 65.85
CA LYS A 431 52.52 -75.41 66.64
C LYS A 431 52.25 -75.61 68.13
N VAL A 432 51.11 -75.16 68.63
CA VAL A 432 50.69 -75.40 70.03
C VAL A 432 50.59 -76.90 70.29
N SER A 433 50.01 -77.68 69.37
CA SER A 433 49.94 -79.14 69.47
C SER A 433 51.32 -79.79 69.52
N LEU A 434 52.28 -79.29 68.72
CA LEU A 434 53.67 -79.75 68.69
C LEU A 434 54.45 -79.36 69.94
N GLU A 435 54.25 -78.16 70.46
CA GLU A 435 54.81 -77.72 71.75
C GLU A 435 54.30 -78.63 72.87
N TRP A 436 53.01 -78.96 72.86
CA TRP A 436 52.43 -79.98 73.76
C TRP A 436 53.06 -81.35 73.58
N MET A 437 53.30 -81.81 72.35
CA MET A 437 53.98 -83.10 72.08
C MET A 437 55.44 -83.10 72.52
N MET A 438 56.16 -82.00 72.32
CA MET A 438 57.55 -81.84 72.76
C MET A 438 57.65 -81.80 74.28
N ASP A 439 56.73 -81.12 74.95
CA ASP A 439 56.64 -81.11 76.41
C ASP A 439 56.28 -82.51 76.96
N ALA A 440 55.38 -83.23 76.29
CA ALA A 440 55.10 -84.64 76.59
C ALA A 440 56.34 -85.53 76.40
N MET A 441 57.12 -85.36 75.32
CA MET A 441 58.36 -86.11 75.08
C MET A 441 59.49 -85.71 76.05
N ALA A 442 59.55 -84.46 76.49
CA ALA A 442 60.49 -84.02 77.53
C ALA A 442 60.18 -84.67 78.88
N ARG A 443 58.88 -84.88 79.19
CA ARG A 443 58.43 -85.61 80.39
C ARG A 443 58.70 -87.13 80.31
N VAL A 444 58.88 -87.71 79.12
CA VAL A 444 59.31 -89.12 78.94
C VAL A 444 60.78 -89.33 79.34
N LYS A 445 61.58 -88.28 79.52
CA LYS A 445 62.99 -88.37 79.95
C LYS A 445 63.18 -88.54 81.47
N MET A 446 62.10 -88.52 82.26
CA MET A 446 62.14 -88.80 83.70
C MET A 446 61.38 -90.11 83.97
N ASN A 447 62.11 -91.10 84.48
CA ASN A 447 61.58 -92.38 84.96
C ASN A 447 60.53 -92.16 86.05
N ASP A 448 59.27 -92.54 85.82
CA ASP A 448 58.51 -93.51 86.65
C ASP A 448 57.04 -93.69 86.16
N PRO A 449 56.34 -94.78 86.54
CA PRO A 449 55.29 -95.40 85.75
C PRO A 449 53.85 -95.15 86.25
N LYS A 450 52.88 -95.45 85.36
CA LYS A 450 51.40 -95.62 85.52
C LYS A 450 50.50 -94.41 85.19
N TYR A 451 49.77 -94.56 84.05
CA TYR A 451 48.39 -94.09 83.73
C TYR A 451 48.03 -92.58 83.87
N PRO A 452 46.83 -92.11 83.44
CA PRO A 452 46.00 -92.34 82.25
C PRO A 452 45.74 -91.02 81.44
N ARG A 453 45.08 -91.16 80.28
CA ARG A 453 44.44 -90.06 79.51
C ARG A 453 43.48 -89.20 80.35
N PRO A 454 43.27 -87.94 79.95
CA PRO A 454 41.96 -87.30 80.00
C PRO A 454 41.33 -87.17 78.61
N LYS A 455 39.99 -87.13 78.65
CA LYS A 455 39.01 -87.07 77.57
C LYS A 455 38.49 -85.62 77.42
N LEU A 456 38.28 -85.25 76.15
CA LEU A 456 37.12 -84.50 75.59
C LEU A 456 36.96 -83.03 76.03
N ASP A 457 36.47 -82.12 75.17
CA ASP A 457 35.16 -82.16 74.53
C ASP A 457 35.16 -81.66 73.06
N SER A 458 34.29 -82.27 72.25
CA SER A 458 33.67 -81.58 71.11
C SER A 458 32.31 -81.01 71.55
N PRO A 459 31.72 -80.12 70.75
CA PRO A 459 30.51 -80.58 70.07
C PRO A 459 30.49 -80.30 68.56
N TYR A 460 29.74 -81.20 67.90
CA TYR A 460 29.03 -81.17 66.61
C TYR A 460 28.27 -79.84 66.32
N THR A 461 27.66 -79.54 65.15
CA THR A 461 26.81 -80.29 64.16
C THR A 461 26.82 -79.50 62.83
N GLU A 462 26.74 -80.04 61.59
CA GLU A 462 25.71 -80.85 60.89
C GLU A 462 24.35 -80.15 60.64
N ASN A 463 23.80 -80.38 59.42
CA ASN A 463 22.54 -79.93 58.76
C ASN A 463 22.66 -78.73 57.79
N ASP A 464 22.03 -78.65 56.62
CA ASP A 464 21.36 -79.59 55.70
C ASP A 464 20.83 -78.76 54.48
N ILE A 465 20.89 -79.33 53.26
CA ILE A 465 19.81 -79.44 52.22
C ILE A 465 19.24 -78.13 51.60
N SER A 466 18.95 -77.94 50.29
CA SER A 466 18.47 -78.80 49.18
C SER A 466 18.66 -78.17 47.79
N PHE A 467 18.70 -79.05 46.78
CA PHE A 467 18.46 -78.87 45.33
C PHE A 467 17.05 -78.38 44.94
N ALA A 468 16.95 -77.69 43.79
CA ALA A 468 15.98 -77.89 42.67
C ALA A 468 16.38 -76.93 41.50
N ASN A 469 16.77 -77.39 40.29
CA ASN A 469 15.92 -77.71 39.11
C ASN A 469 14.78 -76.68 38.90
N GLN A 470 14.59 -75.94 37.79
CA GLN A 470 14.77 -76.22 36.35
C GLN A 470 14.71 -74.89 35.51
N PRO A 471 14.92 -74.93 34.18
CA PRO A 471 15.10 -73.78 33.28
C PRO A 471 13.86 -73.42 32.41
N THR A 472 14.07 -72.62 31.35
CA THR A 472 13.26 -72.35 30.12
C THR A 472 12.29 -71.17 30.15
N THR A 473 12.47 -70.15 29.27
CA THR A 473 11.85 -70.04 27.91
C THR A 473 12.19 -68.71 27.23
N LEU A 474 12.34 -68.78 25.90
CA LEU A 474 12.32 -67.68 24.92
C LEU A 474 11.02 -66.84 24.99
N ILE A 475 11.09 -65.61 24.46
CA ILE A 475 10.17 -64.94 23.47
C ILE A 475 9.95 -63.42 23.76
N THR A 476 10.44 -62.62 22.80
CA THR A 476 9.98 -61.32 22.21
C THR A 476 9.96 -59.97 22.96
N ASN A 477 10.51 -58.99 22.22
CA ASN A 477 10.04 -57.62 21.90
C ASN A 477 9.81 -56.57 23.00
N SER A 478 10.57 -55.48 22.93
CA SER A 478 10.13 -54.10 22.60
C SER A 478 11.35 -53.18 22.80
N ALA A 479 11.83 -52.45 21.79
CA ALA A 479 11.34 -51.12 21.45
C ALA A 479 11.25 -50.20 22.68
N GLU A 480 12.29 -49.41 22.91
CA GLU A 480 12.28 -47.95 22.90
C GLU A 480 13.68 -47.43 22.55
#